data_AF-A0A5P2DRC3-F1
#
_entry.id   AF-A0A5P2DRC3-F1
#
_cell.length_a   1.000
_cell.length_b   1.000
_cell.length_c   1.000
_cell.angle_alpha   90.00
_cell.angle_beta   90.00
_cell.angle_gamma   90.00
#
_symmetry.space_group_name_H-M   'P 1'
#
loop_
_entity.id
_entity.type
_entity.pdbx_description
1 polymer ?
#
loop_
_entity_poly.entity_id
_entity_poly.type
_entity_poly.pdbx_seq_one_letter_code
_entity_poly.pdbx_strand_id
1 'polypeptide(L)'
;MFAIPLAQLEAEARLSDVKRRSFLALGTLVAAHGTLAGELVSSVAMRDPGPLMAVQTTHGTDIVIASWTDKASTMNLRRWMHDGEAPILRVNAAGILAKQPGQDQAFEVARVLEHDEEVRTLYMTAVTSRVCALDWTSAGRVVRTPSAYVQQAHFLASRFSAEALNPRDAGARWCSSVMLQELSSLIGWSQT
;
A
#
# COMPACT_ATOMS: atom_id res chain seq x y z
N MET A 1 -4.95 -20.48 -15.28
CA MET A 1 -4.68 -20.01 -13.91
C MET A 1 -6.03 -19.79 -13.25
N PHE A 2 -6.41 -20.61 -12.26
CA PHE A 2 -7.76 -20.57 -11.67
C PHE A 2 -7.84 -19.50 -10.58
N ALA A 3 -8.95 -18.76 -10.54
CA ALA A 3 -9.22 -17.76 -9.51
C ALA A 3 -9.37 -18.42 -8.13
N ILE A 4 -8.95 -17.71 -7.08
CA ILE A 4 -9.08 -18.17 -5.70
C ILE A 4 -10.58 -18.20 -5.34
N PRO A 5 -11.12 -19.32 -4.81
CA PRO A 5 -12.53 -19.40 -4.43
C PRO A 5 -12.94 -18.30 -3.44
N LEU A 6 -14.16 -17.75 -3.57
CA LEU A 6 -14.66 -16.67 -2.70
C LEU A 6 -14.55 -17.04 -1.21
N ALA A 7 -14.95 -18.26 -0.85
CA ALA A 7 -14.88 -18.75 0.52
C ALA A 7 -13.44 -18.73 1.10
N GLN A 8 -12.43 -18.95 0.26
CA GLN A 8 -11.03 -18.89 0.68
C GLN A 8 -10.59 -17.44 0.90
N LEU A 9 -10.93 -16.50 0.00
CA LEU A 9 -10.63 -15.07 0.19
C LEU A 9 -11.29 -14.53 1.46
N GLU A 10 -12.55 -14.89 1.70
CA GLU A 10 -13.26 -14.49 2.90
C GLU A 10 -12.66 -15.09 4.18
N ALA A 11 -12.21 -16.34 4.14
CA ALA A 11 -11.57 -17.00 5.28
C ALA A 11 -10.23 -16.34 5.63
N GLU A 12 -9.39 -16.07 4.63
CA GLU A 12 -8.14 -15.33 4.79
C GLU A 12 -8.40 -13.92 5.36
N ALA A 13 -9.44 -13.25 4.86
CA ALA A 13 -9.84 -11.94 5.35
C ALA A 13 -10.33 -11.94 6.81
N ARG A 14 -11.16 -12.91 7.19
CA ARG A 14 -11.64 -13.05 8.58
C ARG A 14 -10.51 -13.30 9.58
N LEU A 15 -9.55 -14.15 9.23
CA LEU A 15 -8.37 -14.41 10.06
C LEU A 15 -7.50 -13.15 10.26
N SER A 16 -7.48 -12.25 9.27
CA SER A 16 -6.79 -10.97 9.34
C SER A 16 -7.56 -9.90 10.13
N ASP A 17 -8.89 -9.84 10.02
CA ASP A 17 -9.72 -8.84 10.72
C ASP A 17 -9.68 -9.01 12.25
N VAL A 18 -9.55 -10.23 12.77
CA VAL A 18 -9.37 -10.50 14.22
C VAL A 18 -8.11 -9.82 14.77
N LYS A 19 -7.09 -9.57 13.92
CA LYS A 19 -5.85 -8.88 14.32
C LYS A 19 -5.95 -7.34 14.31
N ARG A 20 -7.00 -6.75 13.73
CA ARG A 20 -7.11 -5.28 13.50
C ARG A 20 -7.89 -4.50 14.56
N ARG A 21 -8.61 -5.16 15.47
CA ARG A 21 -9.46 -4.49 16.49
C ARG A 21 -8.71 -3.82 17.65
N SER A 22 -7.48 -3.36 17.44
CA SER A 22 -6.72 -2.61 18.44
C SER A 22 -6.69 -1.13 18.07
N PHE A 23 -7.75 -0.42 18.50
CA PHE A 23 -7.94 1.01 18.33
C PHE A 23 -7.12 1.81 19.38
N LEU A 24 -5.78 1.79 19.20
CA LEU A 24 -4.76 2.66 19.82
C LEU A 24 -3.66 2.95 18.78
N ALA A 25 -4.09 3.26 17.54
CA ALA A 25 -3.39 2.89 16.32
C ALA A 25 -1.96 3.41 16.15
N LEU A 26 -1.64 4.66 16.48
CA LEU A 26 -0.27 5.15 16.33
C LEU A 26 0.64 4.67 17.47
N GLY A 27 0.20 4.73 18.73
CA GLY A 27 0.98 4.27 19.88
C GLY A 27 1.33 2.78 19.78
N THR A 28 0.38 1.94 19.35
CA THR A 28 0.62 0.52 19.10
C THR A 28 1.58 0.29 17.93
N LEU A 29 1.46 1.05 16.84
CA LEU A 29 2.39 0.96 15.72
C LEU A 29 3.79 1.40 16.11
N VAL A 30 3.93 2.48 16.88
CA VAL A 30 5.21 2.94 17.44
C VAL A 30 5.79 1.88 18.38
N ALA A 31 4.98 1.26 19.24
CA ALA A 31 5.47 0.17 20.09
C ALA A 31 5.94 -1.05 19.28
N ALA A 32 5.23 -1.40 18.20
CA ALA A 32 5.55 -2.57 17.36
C ALA A 32 6.69 -2.32 16.36
N HIS A 33 6.84 -1.10 15.86
CA HIS A 33 7.73 -0.77 14.73
C HIS A 33 8.72 0.37 15.04
N GLY A 34 8.65 1.00 16.20
CA GLY A 34 9.35 2.24 16.51
C GLY A 34 10.87 2.15 16.48
N THR A 35 11.46 1.05 16.96
CA THR A 35 12.92 0.86 16.92
C THR A 35 13.44 0.80 15.49
N LEU A 36 12.83 -0.07 14.66
CA LEU A 36 13.17 -0.17 13.23
C LEU A 36 12.89 1.15 12.50
N ALA A 37 11.76 1.80 12.78
CA ALA A 37 11.41 3.08 12.18
C ALA A 37 12.40 4.19 12.57
N GLY A 38 12.93 4.19 13.79
CA GLY A 38 13.93 5.16 14.25
C GLY A 38 15.27 5.01 13.52
N GLU A 39 15.70 3.77 13.30
CA GLU A 39 16.88 3.46 12.47
C GLU A 39 16.67 3.91 11.02
N LEU A 40 15.49 3.60 10.45
CA LEU A 40 15.14 3.99 9.08
C LEU A 40 15.06 5.52 8.93
N VAL A 41 14.47 6.24 9.89
CA VAL A 41 14.44 7.72 9.90
C VAL A 41 15.85 8.30 9.97
N SER A 42 16.71 7.73 10.81
CA SER A 42 18.11 8.16 10.92
C SER A 42 18.87 7.93 9.60
N SER A 43 18.66 6.78 8.97
CA SER A 43 19.23 6.44 7.66
C SER A 43 18.76 7.41 6.56
N VAL A 44 17.46 7.73 6.54
CA VAL A 44 16.88 8.75 5.64
C VAL A 44 17.52 10.12 5.86
N ALA A 45 17.67 10.54 7.12
CA ALA A 45 18.29 11.82 7.46
C ALA A 45 19.76 11.87 7.01
N MET A 46 20.49 10.76 7.14
CA MET A 46 21.89 10.60 6.72
C MET A 46 22.06 10.38 5.21
N ARG A 47 20.98 10.34 4.42
CA ARG A 47 20.99 10.03 2.97
C ARG A 47 21.55 8.65 2.64
N ASP A 48 21.38 7.70 3.55
CA ASP A 48 21.69 6.30 3.29
C ASP A 48 20.42 5.59 2.80
N PRO A 49 20.35 5.13 1.53
CA PRO A 49 19.17 4.42 1.02
C PRO A 49 19.18 2.93 1.38
N GLY A 50 20.30 2.37 1.87
CA GLY A 50 20.53 0.94 2.00
C GLY A 50 19.41 0.20 2.74
N PRO A 51 19.01 0.66 3.94
CA PRO A 51 17.92 0.04 4.70
C PRO A 51 16.57 0.05 3.97
N LEU A 52 16.25 1.11 3.21
CA LEU A 52 15.02 1.20 2.41
C LEU A 52 15.11 0.43 1.08
N MET A 53 16.28 -0.04 0.67
CA MET A 53 16.46 -0.88 -0.52
C MET A 53 16.30 -2.37 -0.22
N ALA A 54 16.47 -2.80 1.03
CA ALA A 54 16.61 -4.20 1.38
C ALA A 54 15.30 -5.00 1.21
N VAL A 55 14.18 -4.44 1.67
CA VAL A 55 12.86 -5.08 1.62
C VAL A 55 11.78 -4.02 1.56
N GLN A 56 10.64 -4.34 0.97
CA GLN A 56 9.50 -3.43 0.99
C GLN A 56 9.01 -3.23 2.44
N THR A 57 8.88 -1.98 2.85
CA THR A 57 8.42 -1.61 4.19
C THR A 57 6.93 -1.92 4.35
N THR A 58 6.52 -2.17 5.58
CA THR A 58 5.11 -2.41 5.88
C THR A 58 4.35 -1.09 6.02
N HIS A 59 3.03 -1.11 5.79
CA HIS A 59 2.17 0.05 6.01
C HIS A 59 2.33 0.65 7.41
N GLY A 60 2.50 -0.18 8.44
CA GLY A 60 2.70 0.27 9.82
C GLY A 60 4.03 0.99 10.02
N THR A 61 5.11 0.41 9.49
CA THR A 61 6.45 1.03 9.48
C THR A 61 6.41 2.38 8.77
N ASP A 62 5.78 2.47 7.61
CA ASP A 62 5.68 3.73 6.85
C ASP A 62 4.96 4.83 7.63
N ILE A 63 3.86 4.51 8.33
CA ILE A 63 3.13 5.48 9.16
C ILE A 63 4.06 6.06 10.23
N VAL A 64 4.83 5.22 10.91
CA VAL A 64 5.72 5.67 11.98
C VAL A 64 6.84 6.55 11.41
N ILE A 65 7.48 6.14 10.32
CA ILE A 65 8.52 6.94 9.65
C ILE A 65 7.94 8.29 9.18
N ALA A 66 6.78 8.27 8.51
CA ALA A 66 6.12 9.46 8.00
C ALA A 66 5.85 10.48 9.12
N SER A 67 5.51 10.02 10.32
CA SER A 67 5.28 10.90 11.48
C SER A 67 6.54 11.55 12.06
N TRP A 68 7.73 11.05 11.74
CA TRP A 68 9.02 11.50 12.26
C TRP A 68 9.91 12.16 11.22
N THR A 69 9.48 12.19 9.95
CA THR A 69 10.25 12.79 8.87
C THR A 69 10.19 14.31 8.92
N ASP A 70 11.37 14.94 8.96
CA ASP A 70 11.50 16.39 8.82
C ASP A 70 11.56 16.82 7.34
N LYS A 71 11.72 18.13 7.10
CA LYS A 71 11.77 18.69 5.74
C LYS A 71 12.97 18.15 4.93
N ALA A 72 14.12 17.94 5.58
CA ALA A 72 15.32 17.43 4.92
C ALA A 72 15.14 15.96 4.51
N SER A 73 14.63 15.14 5.41
CA SER A 73 14.29 13.74 5.20
C SER A 73 13.23 13.58 4.12
N THR A 74 12.22 14.45 4.12
CA THR A 74 11.20 14.52 3.06
C THR A 74 11.83 14.79 1.69
N MET A 75 12.80 15.70 1.61
CA MET A 75 13.53 15.98 0.37
C MET A 75 14.30 14.75 -0.14
N ASN A 76 14.95 14.02 0.77
CA ASN A 76 15.68 12.80 0.43
C ASN A 76 14.73 11.71 -0.08
N LEU A 77 13.60 11.50 0.61
CA LEU A 77 12.55 10.57 0.19
C LEU A 77 11.97 10.95 -1.18
N ARG A 78 11.72 12.23 -1.44
CA ARG A 78 11.25 12.68 -2.76
C ARG A 78 12.25 12.34 -3.86
N ARG A 79 13.53 12.62 -3.63
CA ARG A 79 14.59 12.27 -4.57
C ARG A 79 14.63 10.75 -4.82
N TRP A 80 14.55 9.95 -3.77
CA TRP A 80 14.55 8.49 -3.90
C TRP A 80 13.29 7.95 -4.57
N MET A 81 12.13 8.57 -4.34
CA MET A 81 10.88 8.19 -4.99
C MET A 81 10.96 8.37 -6.51
N HIS A 82 11.60 9.45 -6.99
CA HIS A 82 11.71 9.74 -8.42
C HIS A 82 12.93 9.08 -9.08
N ASP A 83 14.09 9.14 -8.44
CA ASP A 83 15.39 8.85 -9.08
C ASP A 83 16.10 7.64 -8.45
N GLY A 84 15.46 6.93 -7.52
CA GLY A 84 16.05 5.74 -6.89
C GLY A 84 16.29 4.61 -7.90
N GLU A 85 17.51 4.07 -7.94
CA GLU A 85 17.87 3.01 -8.90
C GLU A 85 17.02 1.74 -8.70
N ALA A 86 16.76 1.35 -7.45
CA ALA A 86 15.99 0.16 -7.13
C ALA A 86 14.48 0.46 -6.98
N PRO A 87 13.58 -0.33 -7.59
CA PRO A 87 12.13 -0.15 -7.44
C PRO A 87 11.65 -0.25 -5.99
N ILE A 88 12.31 -1.08 -5.18
CA ILE A 88 12.01 -1.21 -3.74
C ILE A 88 12.25 0.11 -3.00
N LEU A 89 13.34 0.82 -3.33
CA LEU A 89 13.61 2.13 -2.75
C LEU A 89 12.53 3.14 -3.15
N ARG A 90 12.17 3.17 -4.43
CA ARG A 90 11.17 4.09 -4.96
C ARG A 90 9.80 3.85 -4.33
N VAL A 91 9.36 2.58 -4.22
CA VAL A 91 8.06 2.24 -3.62
C VAL A 91 8.03 2.51 -2.11
N ASN A 92 9.13 2.25 -1.38
CA ASN A 92 9.20 2.54 0.05
C ASN A 92 9.17 4.05 0.30
N ALA A 93 9.91 4.82 -0.50
CA ALA A 93 9.88 6.28 -0.43
C ALA A 93 8.48 6.82 -0.74
N ALA A 94 7.84 6.36 -1.81
CA ALA A 94 6.44 6.69 -2.12
C ALA A 94 5.49 6.28 -0.98
N GLY A 95 5.71 5.11 -0.38
CA GLY A 95 4.94 4.56 0.74
C GLY A 95 4.93 5.50 1.94
N ILE A 96 6.11 5.98 2.33
CA ILE A 96 6.29 6.91 3.45
C ILE A 96 5.66 8.28 3.11
N LEU A 97 5.98 8.85 1.95
CA LEU A 97 5.48 10.17 1.53
C LEU A 97 3.95 10.22 1.42
N ALA A 98 3.32 9.15 0.94
CA ALA A 98 1.87 9.02 0.82
C ALA A 98 1.13 9.13 2.17
N LYS A 99 1.83 8.84 3.27
CA LYS A 99 1.29 8.76 4.63
C LYS A 99 1.68 9.94 5.50
N GLN A 100 2.40 10.91 4.94
CA GLN A 100 2.73 12.13 5.68
C GLN A 100 1.45 12.90 6.03
N PRO A 101 1.37 13.47 7.25
CA PRO A 101 0.33 14.41 7.61
C PRO A 101 0.26 15.58 6.62
N GLY A 102 -0.93 16.16 6.42
CA GLY A 102 -1.13 17.25 5.45
C GLY A 102 -1.28 16.79 4.00
N GLN A 103 -0.78 15.60 3.65
CA GLN A 103 -0.93 15.00 2.31
C GLN A 103 -0.33 15.85 1.18
N ASP A 104 0.66 16.70 1.48
CA ASP A 104 1.32 17.60 0.52
C ASP A 104 1.97 16.88 -0.66
N GLN A 105 2.32 15.60 -0.48
CA GLN A 105 2.97 14.77 -1.50
C GLN A 105 1.98 13.90 -2.29
N ALA A 106 0.67 14.00 -2.02
CA ALA A 106 -0.34 13.13 -2.61
C ALA A 106 -0.33 13.15 -4.15
N PHE A 107 -0.20 14.35 -4.75
CA PHE A 107 -0.17 14.50 -6.20
C PHE A 107 1.07 13.84 -6.82
N GLU A 108 2.26 14.07 -6.25
CA GLU A 108 3.49 13.49 -6.77
C GLU A 108 3.53 11.96 -6.60
N VAL A 109 3.02 11.44 -5.48
CA VAL A 109 2.86 9.99 -5.29
C VAL A 109 1.94 9.40 -6.36
N ALA A 110 0.79 10.02 -6.62
CA ALA A 110 -0.12 9.56 -7.67
C ALA A 110 0.54 9.58 -9.06
N ARG A 111 1.32 10.63 -9.37
CA ARG A 111 2.08 10.70 -10.63
C ARG A 111 3.11 9.59 -10.76
N VAL A 112 3.85 9.27 -9.70
CA VAL A 112 4.81 8.15 -9.72
C VAL A 112 4.08 6.84 -9.95
N LEU A 113 2.98 6.59 -9.23
CA LEU A 113 2.16 5.39 -9.44
C LEU A 113 1.60 5.30 -10.86
N GLU A 114 1.26 6.42 -11.49
CA GLU A 114 0.76 6.47 -12.87
C GLU A 114 1.84 6.20 -13.93
N HIS A 115 3.12 6.48 -13.66
CA HIS A 115 4.17 6.43 -14.69
C HIS A 115 5.25 5.36 -14.46
N ASP A 116 5.47 4.93 -13.23
CA ASP A 116 6.45 3.90 -12.88
C ASP A 116 5.75 2.56 -12.67
N GLU A 117 5.86 1.66 -13.66
CA GLU A 117 5.18 0.36 -13.65
C GLU A 117 5.67 -0.58 -12.54
N GLU A 118 6.97 -0.56 -12.24
CA GLU A 118 7.55 -1.42 -11.20
C GLU A 118 7.05 -0.98 -9.82
N VAL A 119 7.08 0.34 -9.56
CA VAL A 119 6.55 0.91 -8.32
C VAL A 119 5.05 0.69 -8.22
N ARG A 120 4.29 0.91 -9.30
CA ARG A 120 2.85 0.64 -9.33
C ARG A 120 2.54 -0.79 -8.95
N THR A 121 3.26 -1.76 -9.52
CA THR A 121 3.06 -3.19 -9.26
C THR A 121 3.31 -3.52 -7.79
N LEU A 122 4.42 -3.06 -7.23
CA LEU A 122 4.76 -3.28 -5.81
C LEU A 122 3.74 -2.62 -4.88
N TYR A 123 3.34 -1.37 -5.17
CA TYR A 123 2.42 -0.62 -4.33
C TYR A 123 1.00 -1.21 -4.38
N MET A 124 0.47 -1.50 -5.58
CA MET A 124 -0.84 -2.11 -5.74
C MET A 124 -0.91 -3.49 -5.09
N THR A 125 0.17 -4.27 -5.16
CA THR A 125 0.24 -5.59 -4.49
C THR A 125 0.19 -5.42 -2.97
N ALA A 126 0.95 -4.48 -2.40
CA ALA A 126 0.94 -4.20 -0.97
C ALA A 126 -0.43 -3.70 -0.48
N VAL A 127 -1.06 -2.78 -1.22
CA VAL A 127 -2.39 -2.26 -0.91
C VAL A 127 -3.43 -3.38 -1.01
N THR A 128 -3.42 -4.16 -2.08
CA THR A 128 -4.36 -5.29 -2.26
C THR A 128 -4.20 -6.33 -1.16
N SER A 129 -2.96 -6.71 -0.82
CA SER A 129 -2.68 -7.63 0.29
C SER A 129 -3.25 -7.10 1.60
N ARG A 130 -3.02 -5.83 1.93
CA ARG A 130 -3.53 -5.22 3.16
C ARG A 130 -5.05 -5.07 3.17
N VAL A 131 -5.61 -4.49 2.12
CA VAL A 131 -7.03 -4.12 2.04
C VAL A 131 -7.91 -5.36 1.94
N CYS A 132 -7.54 -6.31 1.07
CA CYS A 132 -8.26 -7.56 0.88
C CYS A 132 -7.81 -8.66 1.85
N ALA A 133 -6.80 -8.40 2.68
CA ALA A 133 -6.27 -9.35 3.66
C ALA A 133 -5.77 -10.67 3.05
N LEU A 134 -5.07 -10.55 1.93
CA LEU A 134 -4.52 -11.67 1.16
C LEU A 134 -3.02 -11.79 1.38
N ASP A 135 -2.47 -12.98 1.20
CA ASP A 135 -1.03 -13.14 1.08
C ASP A 135 -0.49 -12.41 -0.16
N TRP A 136 0.81 -12.12 -0.17
CA TRP A 136 1.46 -11.35 -1.23
C TRP A 136 1.26 -11.96 -2.63
N THR A 137 1.33 -13.29 -2.73
CA THR A 137 1.19 -14.01 -4.00
C THR A 137 -0.24 -13.90 -4.52
N SER A 138 -1.23 -14.09 -3.66
CA SER A 138 -2.65 -13.95 -4.00
C SER A 138 -3.01 -12.51 -4.38
N ALA A 139 -2.52 -11.52 -3.63
CA ALA A 139 -2.68 -10.10 -3.96
C ALA A 139 -2.09 -9.77 -5.34
N GLY A 140 -0.87 -10.26 -5.63
CA GLY A 140 -0.24 -10.05 -6.93
C GLY A 140 -1.01 -10.68 -8.08
N ARG A 141 -1.70 -11.81 -7.86
CA ARG A 141 -2.59 -12.42 -8.87
C ARG A 141 -3.82 -11.55 -9.13
N VAL A 142 -4.43 -10.99 -8.09
CA VAL A 142 -5.58 -10.07 -8.23
C VAL A 142 -5.18 -8.83 -9.03
N VAL A 143 -4.04 -8.21 -8.70
CA VAL A 143 -3.53 -7.02 -9.40
C VAL A 143 -3.23 -7.29 -10.88
N ARG A 144 -2.59 -8.43 -11.19
CA ARG A 144 -2.22 -8.76 -12.58
C ARG A 144 -3.41 -9.15 -13.47
N THR A 145 -4.46 -9.73 -12.90
CA THR A 145 -5.60 -10.22 -13.69
C THR A 145 -6.91 -10.03 -12.95
N PRO A 146 -7.38 -8.78 -12.75
CA PRO A 146 -8.62 -8.51 -12.02
C PRO A 146 -9.84 -9.20 -12.65
N SER A 147 -9.86 -9.31 -13.99
CA SER A 147 -10.91 -9.97 -14.78
C SER A 147 -11.08 -11.46 -14.46
N ALA A 148 -10.08 -12.13 -13.89
CA ALA A 148 -10.22 -13.53 -13.45
C ALA A 148 -11.13 -13.66 -12.22
N TYR A 149 -11.42 -12.57 -11.51
CA TYR A 149 -12.12 -12.55 -10.22
C TYR A 149 -13.57 -12.02 -10.32
N VAL A 150 -14.26 -12.26 -11.45
CA VAL A 150 -15.66 -11.79 -11.68
C VAL A 150 -16.59 -12.19 -10.53
N GLN A 151 -16.49 -13.44 -10.06
CA GLN A 151 -17.32 -13.98 -8.99
C GLN A 151 -17.03 -13.34 -7.63
N GLN A 152 -15.85 -12.73 -7.47
CA GLN A 152 -15.39 -12.07 -6.25
C GLN A 152 -15.40 -10.54 -6.39
N ALA A 153 -15.85 -10.00 -7.53
CA ALA A 153 -15.75 -8.59 -7.86
C ALA A 153 -16.44 -7.70 -6.82
N HIS A 154 -17.63 -8.09 -6.33
CA HIS A 154 -18.33 -7.37 -5.26
C HIS A 154 -17.54 -7.33 -3.94
N PHE A 155 -16.97 -8.47 -3.54
CA PHE A 155 -16.13 -8.55 -2.34
C PHE A 155 -14.92 -7.62 -2.46
N LEU A 156 -14.16 -7.75 -3.55
CA LEU A 156 -12.98 -6.92 -3.81
C LEU A 156 -13.34 -5.43 -3.87
N ALA A 157 -14.39 -5.07 -4.61
CA ALA A 157 -14.86 -3.70 -4.72
C ALA A 157 -15.24 -3.11 -3.36
N SER A 158 -15.95 -3.86 -2.51
CA SER A 158 -16.31 -3.37 -1.17
C SER A 158 -15.08 -3.02 -0.31
N ARG A 159 -14.00 -3.83 -0.41
CA ARG A 159 -12.75 -3.60 0.32
C ARG A 159 -12.02 -2.37 -0.22
N PHE A 160 -11.91 -2.23 -1.54
CA PHE A 160 -11.28 -1.08 -2.16
C PHE A 160 -12.08 0.22 -1.98
N SER A 161 -13.42 0.18 -1.98
CA SER A 161 -14.25 1.37 -1.74
C SER A 161 -14.01 1.98 -0.36
N ALA A 162 -13.81 1.16 0.67
CA ALA A 162 -13.48 1.65 2.01
C ALA A 162 -12.10 2.34 2.04
N GLU A 163 -11.10 1.76 1.36
CA GLU A 163 -9.74 2.31 1.31
C GLU A 163 -9.64 3.55 0.39
N ALA A 164 -10.42 3.63 -0.69
CA ALA A 164 -10.46 4.78 -1.59
C ALA A 164 -10.82 6.09 -0.87
N LEU A 165 -11.51 5.99 0.28
CA LEU A 165 -11.88 7.12 1.13
C LEU A 165 -10.91 7.37 2.28
N ASN A 166 -9.80 6.64 2.39
CA ASN A 166 -8.83 6.78 3.49
C ASN A 166 -8.08 8.12 3.39
N PRO A 167 -8.28 9.08 4.31
CA PRO A 167 -7.68 10.41 4.20
C PRO A 167 -6.17 10.42 4.53
N ARG A 168 -5.62 9.31 5.04
CA ARG A 168 -4.26 9.23 5.57
C ARG A 168 -3.25 8.57 4.63
N ASP A 169 -3.68 8.03 3.50
CA ASP A 169 -2.80 7.30 2.59
C ASP A 169 -3.19 7.59 1.13
N ALA A 170 -2.52 8.57 0.53
CA ALA A 170 -2.79 8.98 -0.85
C ALA A 170 -2.52 7.87 -1.88
N GLY A 171 -1.48 7.07 -1.65
CA GLY A 171 -1.12 5.96 -2.53
C GLY A 171 -2.18 4.86 -2.49
N ALA A 172 -2.65 4.52 -1.28
CA ALA A 172 -3.74 3.55 -1.14
C ALA A 172 -5.05 4.02 -1.76
N ARG A 173 -5.39 5.33 -1.67
CA ARG A 173 -6.55 5.90 -2.38
C ARG A 173 -6.42 5.73 -3.88
N TRP A 174 -5.26 6.07 -4.44
CA TRP A 174 -5.00 5.92 -5.88
C TRP A 174 -5.13 4.47 -6.32
N CYS A 175 -4.44 3.54 -5.65
CA CYS A 175 -4.48 2.11 -5.99
C CYS A 175 -5.91 1.55 -5.90
N SER A 176 -6.65 1.92 -4.85
CA SER A 176 -8.02 1.47 -4.67
C SER A 176 -8.96 2.03 -5.73
N SER A 177 -8.75 3.27 -6.16
CA SER A 177 -9.54 3.90 -7.24
C SER A 177 -9.30 3.22 -8.58
N VAL A 178 -8.04 2.91 -8.91
CA VAL A 178 -7.67 2.14 -10.11
C VAL A 178 -8.29 0.74 -10.07
N MET A 179 -8.18 0.03 -8.94
CA MET A 179 -8.80 -1.30 -8.82
C MET A 179 -10.32 -1.24 -8.93
N LEU A 180 -10.98 -0.21 -8.40
CA LEU A 180 -12.42 -0.02 -8.57
C LEU A 180 -12.80 0.22 -10.03
N GLN A 181 -11.99 0.97 -10.78
CA GLN A 181 -12.19 1.18 -12.22
C GLN A 181 -12.05 -0.14 -13.00
N GLU A 182 -11.05 -0.97 -12.69
CA GLU A 182 -10.88 -2.30 -13.30
C GLU A 182 -12.08 -3.21 -12.99
N LEU A 183 -12.52 -3.22 -11.73
CA LEU A 183 -13.62 -4.07 -11.26
C LEU A 183 -15.01 -3.57 -11.69
N SER A 184 -15.19 -2.28 -12.00
CA SER A 184 -16.52 -1.72 -12.32
C SER A 184 -17.15 -2.40 -13.53
N SER A 185 -16.32 -2.80 -14.49
CA SER A 185 -16.75 -3.54 -15.68
C SER A 185 -17.28 -4.95 -15.35
N LEU A 186 -16.92 -5.53 -14.20
CA LEU A 186 -17.24 -6.91 -13.80
C LEU A 186 -18.45 -7.00 -12.87
N ILE A 187 -18.71 -5.95 -12.09
CA ILE A 187 -19.81 -5.90 -11.11
C ILE A 187 -21.18 -6.08 -11.80
N GLY A 188 -21.34 -5.54 -13.02
CA GLY A 188 -22.57 -5.67 -13.81
C GLY A 188 -22.88 -7.09 -14.32
N TRP A 189 -21.89 -8.00 -14.32
CA TRP A 189 -22.02 -9.35 -14.91
C TRP A 189 -22.18 -10.47 -13.87
N SER A 190 -22.10 -10.16 -12.57
CA SER A 190 -22.21 -11.17 -11.51
C SER A 190 -23.65 -11.58 -11.15
N GLN A 191 -24.65 -11.07 -11.89
CA GLN A 191 -26.08 -11.38 -11.69
C GLN A 191 -26.69 -12.32 -12.73
N THR A 192 -25.89 -12.97 -13.57
CA THR A 192 -26.33 -14.04 -14.50
C THR A 192 -25.64 -15.35 -14.16
#